data_AF-A0A535JJS0-F1
#
_entry.id   AF-A0A535JJS0-F1
#
_cell.length_a   1.000
_cell.length_b   1.000
_cell.length_c   1.000
_cell.angle_alpha   90.00
_cell.angle_beta   90.00
_cell.angle_gamma   90.00
#
_symmetry.space_group_name_H-M   'P 1'
#
loop_
_entity.id
_entity.type
_entity.pdbx_description
1 polymer ?
#
loop_
_entity_poly.entity_id
_entity_poly.type
_entity_poly.pdbx_seq_one_letter_code
_entity_poly.pdbx_strand_id
1 'polypeptide(L)'
;MRSPIDVLLGRVGGLTKMEIARRTVPCYKHVLEKDGEKLALCMLVDSSKLYRFAFEDVKGMRSLEVKARYLRGEMEHLRLREFQPGLCRYVERADKAV
;
A
#
# COMPACT_ATOMS: atom_id res chain seq x y z
N MET A 1 31.94 8.38 3.03
CA MET A 1 30.73 8.79 2.29
C MET A 1 30.12 7.52 1.71
N ARG A 2 28.84 7.21 1.93
CA ARG A 2 28.21 6.01 1.34
C ARG A 2 27.95 6.26 -0.15
N SER A 3 28.19 5.27 -1.00
CA SER A 3 27.83 5.36 -2.41
C SER A 3 26.31 5.42 -2.56
N PRO A 4 25.74 6.14 -3.55
CA PRO A 4 24.31 6.10 -3.84
C PRO A 4 23.76 4.66 -4.00
N ILE A 5 24.57 3.75 -4.52
CA ILE A 5 24.22 2.33 -4.66
C ILE A 5 24.05 1.66 -3.29
N ASP A 6 24.91 1.94 -2.31
CA ASP A 6 24.80 1.39 -0.95
C ASP A 6 23.50 1.84 -0.27
N VAL A 7 23.03 3.05 -0.59
CA VAL A 7 21.76 3.57 -0.07
C VAL A 7 20.57 2.83 -0.69
N LEU A 8 20.63 2.48 -1.98
CA LEU A 8 19.57 1.76 -2.70
C LEU A 8 19.53 0.26 -2.37
N LEU A 9 20.70 -0.35 -2.16
CA LEU A 9 20.85 -1.74 -1.72
C LEU A 9 20.53 -1.93 -0.23
N GLY A 10 20.46 -0.83 0.53
CA GLY A 10 20.01 -0.85 1.92
C GLY A 10 18.65 -1.55 2.06
N ARG A 11 18.49 -2.31 3.15
CA ARG A 11 17.27 -3.05 3.44
C ARG A 11 16.37 -2.31 4.43
N VAL A 12 15.07 -2.51 4.28
CA VAL A 12 13.99 -1.99 5.12
C VAL A 12 12.95 -3.11 5.27
N GLY A 13 12.59 -3.47 6.49
CA GLY A 13 11.62 -4.56 6.72
C GLY A 13 12.00 -5.93 6.14
N GLY A 14 13.31 -6.18 5.95
CA GLY A 14 13.85 -7.42 5.35
C GLY A 14 14.04 -7.37 3.82
N LEU A 15 13.48 -6.36 3.15
CA LEU A 15 13.51 -6.19 1.69
C LEU A 15 14.45 -5.04 1.31
N THR A 16 15.07 -5.10 0.14
CA THR A 16 15.80 -3.95 -0.42
C THR A 16 14.81 -2.83 -0.75
N LYS A 17 15.26 -1.57 -0.67
CA LYS A 17 14.41 -0.42 -1.04
C LYS A 17 13.91 -0.51 -2.48
N MET A 18 14.74 -1.06 -3.38
CA MET A 18 14.37 -1.30 -4.78
C MET A 18 13.26 -2.33 -4.92
N GLU A 19 13.31 -3.45 -4.18
CA GLU A 19 12.23 -4.43 -4.18
C GLU A 19 10.91 -3.81 -3.73
N ILE A 20 10.94 -3.03 -2.65
CA ILE A 20 9.74 -2.37 -2.13
C ILE A 20 9.16 -1.42 -3.18
N ALA A 21 10.00 -0.59 -3.80
CA ALA A 21 9.57 0.39 -4.80
C ALA A 21 9.00 -0.27 -6.07
N ARG A 22 9.59 -1.38 -6.53
CA ARG A 22 9.13 -2.09 -7.74
C ARG A 22 7.86 -2.89 -7.53
N ARG A 23 7.67 -3.43 -6.33
CA ARG A 23 6.54 -4.31 -6.00
C ARG A 23 5.34 -3.57 -5.43
N THR A 24 5.46 -2.26 -5.19
CA THR A 24 4.37 -1.41 -4.69
C THR A 24 4.12 -0.22 -5.62
N VAL A 25 2.94 -0.17 -6.22
CA VAL A 25 2.52 0.88 -7.14
C VAL A 25 1.36 1.65 -6.51
N PRO A 26 1.52 2.96 -6.21
CA PRO A 26 0.42 3.77 -5.71
C PRO A 26 -0.57 4.09 -6.84
N CYS A 27 -1.87 4.12 -6.52
CA CYS A 27 -2.91 4.57 -7.44
C CYS A 27 -4.06 5.22 -6.68
N TYR A 28 -4.91 5.98 -7.37
CA TYR A 28 -6.15 6.49 -6.79
C TYR A 28 -7.35 5.73 -7.35
N LYS A 29 -8.27 5.34 -6.47
CA LYS A 29 -9.57 4.75 -6.83
C LYS A 29 -10.64 5.24 -5.88
N HIS A 30 -11.89 5.17 -6.31
CA HIS A 30 -13.03 5.36 -5.42
C HIS A 30 -13.17 4.13 -4.55
N VAL A 31 -13.30 4.33 -3.24
CA VAL A 31 -13.47 3.27 -2.24
C VAL A 31 -14.73 3.55 -1.44
N LEU A 32 -15.54 2.52 -1.22
CA LEU A 32 -16.65 2.56 -0.28
C LEU A 32 -16.11 2.50 1.15
N GLU A 33 -15.96 3.67 1.76
CA GLU A 33 -15.61 3.85 3.17
C GLU A 33 -16.89 3.85 4.04
N LYS A 34 -16.75 3.93 5.37
CA LYS A 34 -17.89 3.93 6.31
C LYS A 34 -18.88 5.09 6.04
N ASP A 35 -18.35 6.26 5.69
CA ASP A 35 -19.13 7.48 5.43
C ASP A 35 -19.59 7.61 3.96
N GLY A 36 -19.38 6.56 3.15
CA GLY A 36 -19.74 6.52 1.74
C GLY A 36 -18.54 6.45 0.80
N GLU A 37 -18.79 6.77 -0.47
CA GLU A 37 -17.78 6.72 -1.52
C GLU A 37 -16.78 7.87 -1.40
N LYS A 38 -15.48 7.55 -1.41
CA LYS A 38 -14.40 8.55 -1.37
C LYS A 38 -13.27 8.18 -2.32
N LEU A 39 -12.69 9.21 -2.97
CA LEU A 39 -11.42 9.04 -3.66
C LEU A 39 -10.30 8.79 -2.64
N ALA A 40 -9.61 7.67 -2.78
CA ALA A 40 -8.65 7.19 -1.80
C ALA A 40 -7.33 6.76 -2.44
N LEU A 41 -6.22 7.00 -1.73
CA LEU A 41 -4.93 6.45 -2.10
C LEU A 41 -4.91 4.94 -1.84
N CYS A 42 -4.57 4.18 -2.86
CA CYS A 42 -4.48 2.73 -2.82
C CYS A 42 -3.07 2.28 -3.17
N MET A 43 -2.76 1.04 -2.83
CA MET A 43 -1.48 0.41 -3.11
C MET A 43 -1.71 -0.92 -3.83
N LEU A 44 -1.25 -0.99 -5.07
CA LEU A 44 -1.14 -2.24 -5.80
C LEU A 44 0.19 -2.92 -5.42
N VAL A 45 0.09 -4.14 -4.93
CA VAL A 45 1.19 -4.97 -4.47
C VAL A 45 1.31 -6.17 -5.40
N ASP A 46 2.53 -6.46 -5.85
CA ASP A 46 2.84 -7.60 -6.73
C ASP A 46 1.91 -7.71 -7.94
N SER A 47 1.46 -6.56 -8.47
CA SER A 47 0.57 -6.43 -9.62
C SER A 47 -0.76 -7.22 -9.53
N SER A 48 -1.15 -7.69 -8.34
CA SER A 48 -2.30 -8.59 -8.17
C SER A 48 -3.14 -8.27 -6.95
N LYS A 49 -2.61 -7.47 -6.03
CA LYS A 49 -3.16 -7.28 -4.70
C LYS A 49 -3.39 -5.78 -4.45
N LEU A 50 -4.64 -5.34 -4.40
CA LEU A 50 -4.97 -3.94 -4.10
C LEU A 50 -5.31 -3.75 -2.62
N TYR A 51 -4.77 -2.71 -2.01
CA TYR A 51 -5.07 -2.34 -0.62
C TYR A 51 -5.38 -0.86 -0.50
N ARG A 52 -6.18 -0.50 0.51
CA ARG A 52 -6.29 0.88 0.97
C ARG A 52 -4.98 1.30 1.61
N PHE A 53 -4.44 2.45 1.21
CA PHE A 53 -3.23 3.01 1.81
C PHE A 53 -3.56 4.14 2.79
N ALA A 54 -3.75 3.81 4.07
CA ALA A 54 -4.19 4.76 5.09
C ALA A 54 -3.11 5.73 5.63
N PHE A 55 -1.89 5.69 5.09
CA PHE A 55 -0.71 6.40 5.62
C PHE A 55 -0.23 7.51 4.68
N GLU A 56 -1.17 8.32 4.17
CA GLU A 56 -0.93 9.27 3.07
C GLU A 56 0.04 10.41 3.44
N ASP A 57 0.19 10.69 4.72
CA ASP A 57 1.09 11.71 5.29
C ASP A 57 2.55 11.22 5.46
N VAL A 58 2.79 9.91 5.38
CA VAL A 58 4.10 9.32 5.65
C VAL A 58 5.04 9.45 4.45
N LYS A 59 6.16 10.15 4.64
CA LYS A 59 7.17 10.45 3.61
C LYS A 59 8.52 9.77 3.85
N GLY A 60 9.35 9.74 2.80
CA GLY A 60 10.74 9.30 2.87
C GLY A 60 10.89 7.82 3.28
N MET A 61 11.88 7.54 4.12
CA MET A 61 12.23 6.17 4.56
C MET A 61 11.10 5.46 5.30
N ARG A 62 10.31 6.19 6.11
CA ARG A 62 9.15 5.64 6.81
C ARG A 62 8.08 5.12 5.83
N SER A 63 7.95 5.74 4.66
CA SER A 63 7.02 5.27 3.63
C SER A 63 7.42 3.88 3.13
N LEU A 64 8.72 3.60 3.01
CA LEU A 64 9.23 2.29 2.60
C LEU A 64 8.99 1.23 3.68
N GLU A 65 9.14 1.58 4.96
CA GLU A 65 8.81 0.69 6.08
C GLU A 65 7.34 0.29 6.06
N VAL A 66 6.45 1.28 5.89
CA VAL A 66 5.01 1.02 5.78
C VAL A 66 4.71 0.13 4.57
N LYS A 67 5.25 0.43 3.40
CA LYS A 67 5.10 -0.38 2.17
C LYS A 67 5.58 -1.83 2.34
N ALA A 68 6.68 -2.04 3.08
CA ALA A 68 7.17 -3.39 3.37
C ALA A 68 6.15 -4.23 4.15
N ARG A 69 5.35 -3.61 5.04
CA ARG A 69 4.29 -4.31 5.79
C ARG A 69 3.20 -4.88 4.87
N TYR A 70 2.85 -4.17 3.79
CA TYR A 70 1.93 -4.68 2.77
C TYR A 70 2.52 -5.89 2.04
N LEU A 71 3.80 -5.85 1.69
CA LEU A 71 4.50 -6.97 1.04
C LEU A 71 4.63 -8.21 1.94
N ARG A 72 4.63 -8.02 3.26
CA ARG A 72 4.64 -9.11 4.25
C ARG A 72 3.24 -9.64 4.58
N GLY A 73 2.17 -9.06 4.03
CA GLY A 73 0.79 -9.48 4.30
C GLY A 73 0.24 -9.02 5.65
N GLU A 74 0.87 -8.06 6.32
CA GLU A 74 0.37 -7.53 7.60
C GLU A 74 -0.87 -6.65 7.45
N MET A 75 -1.16 -6.20 6.22
CA MET A 75 -2.21 -5.24 5.89
C MET A 75 -3.41 -5.89 5.20
N GLU A 76 -3.63 -7.19 5.37
CA GLU A 76 -4.76 -7.90 4.70
C GLU A 76 -6.15 -7.37 5.11
N HIS A 77 -6.30 -6.80 6.31
CA HIS A 77 -7.52 -6.12 6.74
C HIS A 77 -7.86 -4.88 5.88
N LEU A 78 -6.88 -4.29 5.19
CA LEU A 78 -7.06 -3.16 4.27
C LEU A 78 -7.27 -3.59 2.82
N ARG A 79 -7.40 -4.90 2.55
CA ARG A 79 -7.46 -5.42 1.19
C ARG A 79 -8.75 -4.99 0.50
N LEU A 80 -8.60 -4.56 -0.74
CA LEU A 80 -9.68 -4.09 -1.59
C LEU A 80 -9.95 -5.07 -2.73
N ARG A 81 -11.18 -5.06 -3.21
CA ARG A 81 -11.58 -5.67 -4.48
C ARG A 81 -12.44 -4.70 -5.27
N GLU A 82 -12.35 -4.77 -6.59
CA GLU A 82 -13.25 -4.04 -7.46
C GLU A 82 -14.68 -4.59 -7.27
N PHE A 83 -15.61 -3.69 -7.01
CA PHE A 83 -17.02 -3.99 -6.83
C PHE A 83 -17.82 -3.64 -8.08
N GLN A 84 -17.52 -2.47 -8.65
CA GLN A 84 -18.03 -1.98 -9.94
C GLN A 84 -16.87 -1.29 -10.67
N PRO A 85 -16.94 -1.08 -11.99
CA PRO A 85 -15.89 -0.38 -12.73
C PRO A 85 -15.56 0.97 -12.07
N GLY A 86 -14.33 1.12 -11.57
CA GLY A 86 -13.89 2.36 -10.90
C GLY A 86 -14.18 2.44 -9.39
N LEU A 87 -14.99 1.53 -8.83
CA LEU A 87 -15.38 1.52 -7.41
C LEU A 87 -14.88 0.25 -6.71
N CYS A 88 -14.12 0.46 -5.64
CA CYS A 88 -13.55 -0.60 -4.80
C CYS A 88 -14.25 -0.69 -3.45
N ARG A 89 -14.22 -1.88 -2.85
CA ARG A 89 -14.66 -2.11 -1.47
C ARG A 89 -13.68 -3.02 -0.73
N TYR A 90 -13.69 -2.95 0.59
CA TYR A 90 -12.94 -3.88 1.43
C TYR A 90 -13.39 -5.33 1.20
N VAL A 91 -12.43 -6.24 1.16
CA VAL A 91 -12.68 -7.69 1.07
C VAL A 91 -13.24 -8.19 2.39
N GLU A 92 -12.64 -7.78 3.50
CA GLU A 92 -13.22 -7.95 4.83
C GLU A 92 -14.21 -6.83 5.14
N ARG A 93 -15.10 -7.00 6.14
CA ARG A 93 -16.05 -5.94 6.51
C ARG A 93 -15.27 -4.67 6.88
N ALA A 94 -15.69 -3.53 6.31
CA ALA A 94 -15.07 -2.22 6.50
C ALA A 94 -14.93 -1.82 7.98
N ASP A 95 -15.76 -2.38 8.86
CA ASP A 95 -15.70 -2.18 10.32
C ASP A 95 -14.37 -2.60 10.95
N LYS A 96 -13.63 -3.53 10.32
CA LYS A 96 -12.30 -3.98 10.75
C LYS A 96 -11.15 -3.21 10.11
N ALA A 97 -11.43 -2.38 9.11
CA ALA A 97 -10.39 -1.80 8.27
C ALA A 97 -9.78 -0.53 8.88
N VAL A 98 -10.50 0.20 9.74
CA VAL A 98 -9.99 1.37 10.49
C VAL A 98 -10.77 1.54 11.79
#